data_AF-A0AA42B4C3-F1
#
_entry.id   AF-A0AA42B4C3-F1
#
_cell.length_a   1.000
_cell.length_b   1.000
_cell.length_c   1.000
_cell.angle_alpha   90.00
_cell.angle_beta   90.00
_cell.angle_gamma   90.00
#
_symmetry.space_group_name_H-M   'P 1'
#
loop_
_entity.id
_entity.type
_entity.pdbx_description
1 polymer ?
#
loop_
_entity_poly.entity_id
_entity_poly.type
_entity_poly.pdbx_seq_one_letter_code
_entity_poly.pdbx_strand_id
1 'polypeptide(L)'
;GDPTMYEQFWEKTGEKATIVIPGWQSLSYFSDISNVCWFLEAEFAGEVRRLHKLVGNANTDDRHIVVGTGSTQLYMAALYALAPTDTSKQPIRVVSAAPFYS
;
A
#
# COMPACT_ATOMS: atom_id res chain seq x y z
N GLY A 1 -5.46 14.24 9.47
CA GLY A 1 -4.89 14.42 10.82
C GLY A 1 -3.47 13.96 10.78
N ASP A 2 -2.53 14.90 10.82
CA ASP A 2 -1.10 14.62 10.74
C ASP A 2 -0.64 13.78 11.96
N PRO A 3 -0.07 12.58 11.78
CA PRO A 3 0.14 11.62 12.87
C PRO A 3 1.44 11.83 13.66
N THR A 4 1.81 13.07 13.97
CA THR A 4 3.05 13.40 14.71
C THR A 4 3.11 12.83 16.13
N MET A 5 1.99 12.38 16.69
CA MET A 5 1.91 11.74 18.01
C MET A 5 2.82 10.52 18.18
N TYR A 6 3.25 9.86 17.10
CA TYR A 6 4.12 8.67 17.16
C TYR A 6 5.62 8.99 17.12
N GLU A 7 6.02 10.26 17.01
CA GLU A 7 7.43 10.67 16.90
C GLU A 7 8.27 10.14 18.07
N GLN A 8 7.81 10.36 19.31
CA GLN A 8 8.51 9.88 20.52
C GLN A 8 8.67 8.36 20.59
N PHE A 9 7.76 7.58 19.99
CA PHE A 9 7.88 6.12 19.93
C PHE A 9 9.04 5.71 19.02
N TRP A 10 9.15 6.35 17.86
CA TRP A 10 10.22 6.07 16.90
C TRP A 10 11.58 6.56 17.40
N GLU A 11 11.65 7.72 18.06
CA GLU A 11 12.89 8.18 18.73
C GLU A 11 13.42 7.15 19.73
N LYS A 12 12.53 6.61 20.58
CA LYS A 12 12.90 5.59 21.59
C LYS A 12 13.28 4.24 20.99
N THR A 13 12.86 3.95 19.76
CA THR A 13 13.24 2.72 19.06
C THR A 13 14.73 2.73 18.69
N GLY A 14 15.31 3.92 18.50
CA GLY A 14 16.74 4.12 18.28
C GLY A 14 17.28 3.38 17.06
N GLU A 15 18.48 2.83 17.17
CA GLU A 15 19.23 2.21 16.06
C GLU A 15 18.50 1.03 15.39
N LYS A 16 17.53 0.40 16.06
CA LYS A 16 16.74 -0.71 15.50
C LYS A 16 15.89 -0.29 14.31
N ALA A 17 15.57 1.00 14.18
CA ALA A 17 14.81 1.56 13.06
C ALA A 17 15.69 2.26 12.01
N THR A 18 17.01 2.23 12.17
CA THR A 18 17.94 2.85 11.21
C THR A 18 17.94 2.08 9.89
N ILE A 19 17.79 2.80 8.78
CA ILE A 19 17.89 2.26 7.42
C ILE A 19 19.15 2.83 6.76
N VAL A 20 19.96 1.97 6.15
CA VAL A 20 21.11 2.36 5.32
C VAL A 20 20.81 1.96 3.89
N ILE A 21 20.85 2.93 2.97
CA ILE A 21 20.59 2.72 1.54
C ILE A 21 21.91 2.94 0.79
N PRO A 22 22.58 1.89 0.30
CA PRO A 22 23.76 2.03 -0.54
C PRO A 22 23.46 2.74 -1.86
N GLY A 23 24.45 3.43 -2.43
CA GLY A 23 24.25 4.25 -3.64
C GLY A 23 23.85 3.47 -4.90
N TRP A 24 23.95 2.14 -4.89
CA TRP A 24 23.54 1.26 -5.99
C TRP A 24 22.19 0.55 -5.73
N GLN A 25 21.62 0.70 -4.53
CA GLN A 25 20.35 0.05 -4.19
C GLN A 25 19.21 0.70 -4.99
N SER A 26 18.30 -0.14 -5.50
CA SER A 26 17.05 0.28 -6.17
C SER A 26 17.24 1.18 -7.40
N LEU A 27 18.34 1.03 -8.15
CA LEU A 27 18.55 1.73 -9.43
C LEU A 27 17.70 1.18 -10.58
N SER A 28 17.24 -0.07 -10.48
CA SER A 28 16.33 -0.69 -11.45
C SER A 28 14.91 -0.14 -11.29
N TYR A 29 14.18 -0.01 -12.41
CA TYR A 29 12.73 0.23 -12.36
C TYR A 29 11.95 -0.96 -11.78
N PHE A 30 12.48 -2.18 -11.94
CA PHE A 30 11.80 -3.41 -11.56
C PHE A 30 12.30 -3.92 -10.20
N SER A 31 11.36 -4.32 -9.35
CA SER A 31 11.62 -5.04 -8.10
C SER A 31 11.47 -6.56 -8.31
N ASP A 32 10.32 -7.00 -8.82
CA ASP A 32 10.04 -8.41 -9.12
C ASP A 32 9.10 -8.54 -10.32
N ILE A 33 9.65 -8.82 -11.50
CA ILE A 33 8.87 -8.94 -12.74
C ILE A 33 7.90 -10.12 -12.77
N SER A 34 8.01 -11.07 -11.84
CA SER A 34 7.08 -12.19 -11.72
C SER A 34 5.80 -11.83 -10.96
N ASN A 35 5.82 -10.72 -10.23
CA ASN A 35 4.68 -10.23 -9.46
C ASN A 35 3.74 -9.40 -10.35
N VAL A 36 2.42 -9.52 -10.09
CA VAL A 36 1.40 -8.64 -10.69
C VAL A 36 1.74 -7.17 -10.44
N CYS A 37 2.24 -6.85 -9.25
CA CYS A 37 2.79 -5.55 -8.90
C CYS A 37 4.32 -5.62 -9.00
N TRP A 38 4.87 -5.45 -10.21
CA TRP A 38 6.30 -5.66 -10.49
C TRP A 38 7.24 -4.65 -9.83
N PHE A 39 6.69 -3.54 -9.34
CA PHE A 39 7.37 -2.50 -8.56
C PHE A 39 7.18 -2.68 -7.05
N LEU A 40 6.69 -3.83 -6.61
CA LEU A 40 6.62 -4.22 -5.19
C LEU A 40 7.92 -4.88 -4.76
N GLU A 41 8.60 -4.28 -3.79
CA GLU A 41 9.75 -4.91 -3.12
C GLU A 41 9.31 -6.19 -2.39
N ALA A 42 10.00 -7.31 -2.66
CA ALA A 42 9.64 -8.63 -2.15
C ALA A 42 9.71 -8.70 -0.61
N GLU A 43 10.73 -8.08 0.00
CA GLU A 43 10.88 -8.01 1.46
C GLU A 43 9.71 -7.26 2.09
N PHE A 44 9.31 -6.12 1.51
CA PHE A 44 8.18 -5.35 1.99
C PHE A 44 6.87 -6.15 1.92
N ALA A 45 6.64 -6.89 0.84
CA ALA A 45 5.48 -7.78 0.71
C ALA A 45 5.46 -8.87 1.81
N GLY A 46 6.61 -9.40 2.19
CA GLY A 46 6.76 -10.34 3.31
C GLY A 46 6.39 -9.69 4.65
N GLU A 47 6.89 -8.48 4.90
CA GLU A 47 6.63 -7.73 6.13
C GLU A 47 5.15 -7.36 6.29
N VAL A 48 4.48 -6.94 5.21
CA VAL A 48 3.03 -6.67 5.20
C VAL A 48 2.23 -7.91 5.60
N ARG A 49 2.53 -9.08 5.01
CA ARG A 49 1.84 -10.34 5.36
C ARG A 49 2.10 -10.74 6.80
N ARG A 50 3.36 -10.66 7.25
CA ARG A 50 3.73 -10.99 8.64
C ARG A 50 3.00 -10.08 9.64
N LEU A 51 2.92 -8.78 9.36
CA LEU A 51 2.23 -7.82 10.21
C LEU A 51 0.74 -8.15 10.34
N HIS A 52 0.04 -8.38 9.21
CA HIS A 52 -1.38 -8.73 9.23
C HIS A 52 -1.65 -10.05 9.93
N LYS A 53 -0.79 -11.06 9.73
CA LYS A 53 -0.86 -12.34 10.44
C LYS A 53 -0.65 -12.19 11.95
N LEU A 54 0.31 -11.37 12.37
CA LEU A 54 0.64 -11.15 13.78
C LEU A 54 -0.47 -10.39 14.51
N VAL A 55 -1.01 -9.34 13.90
CA VAL A 55 -2.07 -8.51 14.50
C VAL A 55 -3.45 -9.15 14.35
N GLY A 56 -3.65 -9.97 13.32
CA GLY A 56 -4.92 -10.65 13.04
C GLY A 56 -6.02 -9.72 12.51
N ASN A 57 -5.65 -8.57 11.92
CA ASN A 57 -6.60 -7.56 11.45
C ASN A 57 -7.02 -7.72 9.97
N ALA A 58 -6.34 -8.55 9.19
CA ALA A 58 -6.70 -8.85 7.81
C ALA A 58 -6.21 -10.23 7.38
N ASN A 59 -6.96 -10.90 6.51
CA ASN A 59 -6.51 -12.14 5.86
C ASN A 59 -5.78 -11.81 4.55
N THR A 60 -4.50 -12.16 4.48
CA THR A 60 -3.65 -11.95 3.30
C THR A 60 -3.45 -13.21 2.44
N ASP A 61 -4.02 -14.34 2.84
CA ASP A 61 -3.90 -15.61 2.12
C ASP A 61 -4.68 -15.54 0.81
N ASP A 62 -4.08 -16.04 -0.28
CA ASP A 62 -4.64 -15.97 -1.64
C ASP A 62 -5.02 -14.55 -2.08
N ARG A 63 -4.24 -13.54 -1.69
CA ARG A 63 -4.41 -12.14 -2.11
C ARG A 63 -3.15 -11.60 -2.78
N HIS A 64 -3.35 -10.84 -3.86
CA HIS A 64 -2.32 -9.97 -4.42
C HIS A 64 -2.12 -8.77 -3.51
N ILE A 65 -0.87 -8.34 -3.36
CA ILE A 65 -0.52 -7.07 -2.72
C ILE A 65 -0.16 -6.09 -3.82
N VAL A 66 -0.79 -4.92 -3.80
CA VAL A 66 -0.49 -3.80 -4.69
C VAL A 66 -0.11 -2.61 -3.82
N VAL A 67 1.01 -1.96 -4.15
CA VAL A 67 1.48 -0.76 -3.44
C VAL A 67 1.20 0.50 -4.23
N GLY A 68 1.10 1.61 -3.51
CA GLY A 68 0.91 2.94 -4.08
C GLY A 68 1.41 4.01 -3.11
N THR A 69 1.58 5.21 -3.62
CA THR A 69 1.98 6.41 -2.87
C THR A 69 0.80 6.88 -2.01
N GLY A 70 0.63 6.22 -0.88
CA GLY A 70 -0.48 6.44 0.05
C GLY A 70 -1.78 5.75 -0.39
N SER A 71 -2.68 5.56 0.58
CA SER A 71 -4.00 4.97 0.34
C SER A 71 -4.86 5.80 -0.61
N THR A 72 -4.63 7.11 -0.71
CA THR A 72 -5.30 8.00 -1.67
C THR A 72 -5.11 7.52 -3.11
N GLN A 73 -3.88 7.16 -3.50
CA GLN A 73 -3.63 6.64 -4.85
C GLN A 73 -4.32 5.28 -5.03
N LEU A 74 -4.21 4.38 -4.05
CA LEU A 74 -4.79 3.04 -4.11
C LEU A 74 -6.32 3.07 -4.18
N TYR A 75 -6.97 3.98 -3.46
CA TYR A 75 -8.41 4.14 -3.49
C TYR A 75 -8.89 4.58 -4.88
N MET A 76 -8.21 5.56 -5.49
CA MET A 76 -8.51 6.00 -6.85
C MET A 76 -8.22 4.90 -7.89
N ALA A 77 -7.13 4.15 -7.73
CA ALA A 77 -6.80 3.02 -8.59
C ALA A 77 -7.87 1.91 -8.50
N ALA A 78 -8.38 1.62 -7.30
CA ALA A 78 -9.45 0.65 -7.11
C ALA A 78 -10.75 1.09 -7.76
N LEU A 79 -11.15 2.36 -7.60
CA LEU A 79 -12.33 2.92 -8.28
C LEU A 79 -12.19 2.85 -9.81
N TYR A 80 -11.02 3.19 -10.33
CA TYR A 80 -10.73 3.10 -11.76
C TYR A 80 -10.79 1.66 -12.27
N ALA A 81 -10.17 0.71 -11.55
CA ALA A 81 -10.17 -0.70 -11.91
C ALA A 81 -11.58 -1.34 -11.86
N LEU A 82 -12.46 -0.85 -10.99
CA LEU A 82 -13.85 -1.32 -10.88
C LEU A 82 -14.80 -0.62 -11.87
N ALA A 83 -14.39 0.50 -12.46
CA ALA A 83 -15.23 1.23 -13.39
C ALA A 83 -15.43 0.45 -14.70
N PRO A 84 -16.58 0.59 -15.37
CA PRO A 84 -16.78 0.03 -16.70
C PRO A 84 -15.73 0.59 -17.68
N THR A 85 -15.07 -0.30 -18.43
CA THR A 85 -14.13 0.08 -19.49
C THR A 85 -14.82 0.53 -20.78
N ASP A 86 -16.10 0.18 -20.93
CA ASP A 86 -16.92 0.55 -22.07
C ASP A 86 -17.49 1.96 -21.88
N THR A 87 -16.99 2.90 -22.68
CA THR A 87 -17.35 4.32 -22.65
C THR A 87 -18.80 4.61 -23.08
N SER A 88 -19.49 3.63 -23.66
CA SER A 88 -20.91 3.73 -23.98
C SER A 88 -21.83 3.49 -22.77
N LYS A 89 -21.29 2.97 -21.66
CA LYS A 89 -22.04 2.72 -20.42
C LYS A 89 -22.11 3.98 -19.56
N GLN A 90 -23.14 4.04 -18.72
CA GLN A 90 -23.26 5.11 -17.74
C GLN A 90 -22.10 5.06 -16.72
N PRO A 91 -21.66 6.22 -16.18
CA PRO A 91 -20.64 6.27 -15.14
C PRO A 91 -20.98 5.39 -13.94
N ILE A 92 -19.97 4.80 -13.30
CA ILE A 92 -20.15 4.09 -12.04
C ILE A 92 -20.63 5.05 -10.95
N ARG A 93 -21.58 4.59 -10.13
CA ARG A 93 -22.01 5.32 -8.94
C ARG A 93 -21.03 5.04 -7.80
N VAL A 94 -20.31 6.07 -7.36
CA VAL A 94 -19.44 6.01 -6.19
C VAL A 94 -20.17 6.71 -5.03
N VAL A 95 -20.48 5.97 -3.98
CA VAL A 95 -21.22 6.47 -2.81
C VAL A 95 -20.55 6.00 -1.52
N SER A 96 -20.72 6.78 -0.45
CA SER A 96 -20.29 6.42 0.90
C SER A 96 -21.37 6.81 1.91
N ALA A 97 -21.56 6.01 2.96
CA ALA A 97 -22.54 6.30 4.00
C ALA A 97 -22.07 7.50 4.83
N ALA A 98 -22.99 8.43 5.14
CA ALA A 98 -22.68 9.60 5.95
C ALA A 98 -22.64 9.25 7.46
N PRO A 99 -21.71 9.86 8.24
CA PRO A 99 -20.63 10.76 7.81
C PRO A 99 -19.47 10.00 7.15
N PHE A 100 -18.85 10.60 6.12
CA PHE A 100 -17.78 10.00 5.33
C PHE A 100 -16.50 10.85 5.35
N TYR A 101 -15.40 10.23 4.94
CA TYR A 101 -14.13 10.91 4.68
C TYR A 101 -14.27 11.84 3.46
N SER A 102 -14.00 13.13 3.65
CA SER A 102 -14.07 14.19 2.63
C SER A 102 -12.81 14.28 1.78
#